data_AF-A0A7X7TN11-F1
#
_entry.id   AF-A0A7X7TN11-F1
#
_cell.length_a   1.000
_cell.length_b   1.000
_cell.length_c   1.000
_cell.angle_alpha   90.00
_cell.angle_beta   90.00
_cell.angle_gamma   90.00
#
_symmetry.space_group_name_H-M   'P 1'
#
loop_
_entity.id
_entity.type
_entity.pdbx_description
1 polymer ?
#
loop_
_entity_poly.entity_id
_entity_poly.type
_entity_poly.pdbx_seq_one_letter_code
_entity_poly.pdbx_strand_id
1 'polypeptide(L)' 'MYEKMQKHLQEELATIKEAGLYKDERIIVTPQKAEIKVKSGQQVLNFC' A
#
# COMPACT_ATOMS: atom_id res chain seq x y z
N MET A 1 -0.26 -15.46 -24.46
CA MET A 1 0.93 -14.76 -23.88
C MET A 1 0.53 -13.88 -22.69
N TYR A 2 -0.46 -13.00 -22.85
CA TYR A 2 -1.01 -12.17 -21.77
C TYR A 2 -1.51 -12.97 -20.57
N GLU A 3 -2.31 -14.02 -20.78
CA GLU A 3 -2.88 -14.84 -19.70
C GLU A 3 -1.82 -15.53 -18.85
N LYS A 4 -0.74 -16.02 -19.46
CA LYS A 4 0.38 -16.65 -18.75
C LYS A 4 1.10 -15.64 -17.85
N MET A 5 1.32 -14.43 -18.35
CA MET A 5 1.95 -13.36 -17.57
C MET A 5 1.03 -12.90 -16.44
N GLN A 6 -0.27 -12.72 -16.70
CA GLN A 6 -1.24 -12.35 -15.67
C GLN A 6 -1.27 -13.39 -14.54
N LYS A 7 -1.29 -14.68 -14.86
CA LYS A 7 -1.25 -15.76 -13.86
C LYS A 7 0.04 -15.71 -13.03
N HIS A 8 1.19 -15.52 -13.68
CA HIS A 8 2.47 -15.39 -13.00
C HIS A 8 2.47 -14.21 -12.01
N LEU A 9 1.98 -13.04 -12.42
CA LEU A 9 1.88 -11.86 -11.56
C LEU A 9 0.92 -12.07 -10.38
N GLN A 10 -0.18 -12.81 -10.57
CA GLN A 10 -1.10 -13.14 -9.47
C GLN A 10 -0.46 -14.06 -8.44
N GLU A 11 0.30 -15.06 -8.89
CA GLU A 11 1.06 -15.98 -8.01
C GLU A 11 2.17 -15.22 -7.26
N GLU A 12 2.88 -14.32 -7.94
CA GLU A 12 3.91 -13.48 -7.33
C GLU A 12 3.32 -12.55 -6.26
N LEU A 13 2.19 -11.90 -6.55
CA LEU A 13 1.48 -11.06 -5.56
C LEU A 13 1.00 -11.86 -4.35
N ALA A 14 0.53 -13.09 -4.54
CA ALA A 14 0.15 -13.96 -3.43
C ALA A 14 1.37 -14.31 -2.56
N THR A 15 2.47 -14.70 -3.19
CA THR A 15 3.73 -15.03 -2.51
C THR A 15 4.26 -13.84 -1.69
N ILE A 16 4.25 -12.62 -2.26
CA ILE A 16 4.68 -11.40 -1.57
C ILE A 16 3.80 -11.10 -0.35
N LYS A 17 2.49 -11.34 -0.44
CA LYS A 17 1.55 -11.16 0.69
C LYS A 17 1.78 -12.19 1.78
N GLU A 18 1.92 -13.47 1.43
CA GLU A 18 2.19 -14.54 2.39
C GLU A 18 3.53 -14.35 3.11
N ALA A 19 4.54 -13.81 2.41
CA ALA A 19 5.84 -13.46 2.99
C ALA A 19 5.82 -12.19 3.88
N GLY A 20 4.70 -11.46 3.96
CA GLY A 20 4.60 -10.20 4.70
C GLY A 20 5.40 -9.05 4.09
N LEU A 21 5.76 -9.15 2.81
CA LEU A 21 6.54 -8.14 2.08
C LEU A 21 5.65 -7.17 1.27
N TYR A 22 4.35 -7.44 1.23
CA TYR A 22 3.39 -6.58 0.55
C TYR A 22 3.27 -5.23 1.27
N LYS A 23 3.32 -4.14 0.49
CA LYS A 23 3.24 -2.77 1.03
C LYS A 23 1.80 -2.28 0.95
N ASP A 24 1.21 -2.03 2.11
CA ASP A 24 -0.08 -1.37 2.21
C ASP A 24 0.04 0.15 2.13
N GLU A 25 -0.92 0.79 1.48
CA GLU A 25 -0.99 2.23 1.36
C GLU A 25 -1.82 2.86 2.49
N ARG A 26 -1.37 4.02 2.96
CA ARG A 26 -2.15 4.89 3.84
C ARG A 26 -2.46 6.19 3.11
N ILE A 27 -3.73 6.38 2.75
CA ILE A 27 -4.17 7.55 1.97
C ILE A 27 -4.18 8.78 2.87
N ILE A 28 -3.41 9.80 2.50
CA ILE A 28 -3.39 11.12 3.14
C ILE A 28 -4.48 11.99 2.50
N VAL A 29 -5.29 12.67 3.31
CA VAL A 29 -6.43 13.49 2.84
C VAL A 29 -6.25 15.00 3.10
N THR A 30 -5.05 15.40 3.52
CA THR A 30 -4.66 16.80 3.76
C THR A 30 -3.39 17.14 2.99
N PRO A 31 -3.09 18.43 2.74
CA PRO A 31 -1.77 18.82 2.22
C PRO A 31 -0.64 18.31 3.12
N GLN A 32 0.53 18.08 2.52
CA GLN A 32 1.68 17.51 3.21
C GLN A 32 2.26 18.52 4.22
N LYS A 33 2.42 18.08 5.48
CA LYS A 33 3.00 18.84 6.59
C LYS A 33 3.36 17.91 7.75
N ALA A 34 3.91 18.43 8.85
CA ALA A 34 4.27 17.64 10.03
C ALA A 34 3.07 16.94 10.68
N GLU A 35 1.87 17.52 10.63
CA GLU A 35 0.62 16.90 11.10
C GLU A 35 -0.28 16.57 9.92
N ILE A 36 -0.67 15.33 9.72
CA ILE A 36 -1.53 14.92 8.60
C ILE A 36 -2.79 14.21 9.09
N LYS A 37 -3.82 14.22 8.25
CA LYS A 37 -4.99 13.35 8.42
C LYS A 37 -4.94 12.23 7.39
N VAL A 38 -5.11 10.99 7.84
CA VAL A 38 -5.28 9.83 6.95
C VAL A 38 -6.75 9.50 6.74
N LYS A 39 -7.08 8.76 5.67
CA LYS A 39 -8.45 8.41 5.29
C LYS A 39 -9.23 7.65 6.39
N SER A 40 -8.54 6.96 7.29
CA SER A 40 -9.16 6.33 8.49
C SER A 40 -9.76 7.35 9.47
N GLY A 41 -9.50 8.65 9.29
CA GLY A 41 -9.95 9.74 10.15
C GLY A 41 -8.93 10.15 11.20
N GLN A 42 -7.87 9.37 11.39
CA GLN A 42 -6.82 9.63 12.38
C GLN A 42 -5.98 10.84 12.00
N GLN A 43 -5.65 11.67 12.99
CA GLN A 43 -4.63 12.72 12.90
C GLN A 43 -3.33 12.18 13.49
N VAL A 44 -2.23 12.33 12.76
CA VAL A 44 -0.91 11.80 13.13
C VAL A 44 0.17 12.80 12.81
N LEU A 45 1.29 12.73 13.54
CA LEU A 45 2.52 13.42 13.16
C LEU A 45 3.29 12.55 12.15
N ASN A 46 3.65 13.13 11.02
CA ASN A 46 4.36 12.45 9.94
C ASN A 46 5.88 12.60 10.11
N PHE A 47 6.57 11.47 10.32
CA PHE A 47 8.02 11.36 10.47
C PHE A 47 8.68 10.56 9.34
N CYS A 48 7.95 10.35 8.23
CA CYS A 48 8.41 9.69 7.01
C CYS A 48 7.88 10.40 5.76
#